data_AF-A0A3D2UKX4-F1
#
_entry.id   AF-A0A3D2UKX4-F1
#
_cell.length_a   1.000
_cell.length_b   1.000
_cell.length_c   1.000
_cell.angle_alpha   90.00
_cell.angle_beta   90.00
_cell.angle_gamma   90.00
#
_symmetry.space_group_name_H-M   'P 1'
#
loop_
_entity.id
_entity.type
_entity.pdbx_description
1 polymer ?
#
loop_
_entity_poly.entity_id
_entity_poly.type
_entity_poly.pdbx_seq_one_letter_code
_entity_poly.pdbx_strand_id
1 'polypeptide(L)'
;MIAIRLFGLVGALISAGITYYNWMQFNPERTYSMRAAVIAPAFVVLCLLIFLFPKYMKPETTIDKIVVLFFFMLGVAAGVYNLYLMNPSMFGQ
;
A
#
# COMPACT_ATOMS: atom_id res chain seq x y z
N MET A 1 0.73 -8.65 21.38
CA MET A 1 1.47 -8.89 20.12
C MET A 1 0.60 -9.51 19.02
N ILE A 2 -0.19 -10.56 19.30
CA ILE A 2 -1.00 -11.24 18.26
C ILE A 2 -2.05 -10.33 17.60
N ALA A 3 -2.74 -9.49 18.37
CA ALA A 3 -3.75 -8.56 17.84
C ALA A 3 -3.19 -7.55 16.85
N ILE A 4 -1.97 -7.03 17.09
CA ILE A 4 -1.29 -6.10 16.19
C ILE A 4 -0.92 -6.78 14.87
N ARG A 5 -0.43 -8.02 14.94
CA ARG A 5 -0.16 -8.81 13.73
C ARG A 5 -1.45 -9.05 12.96
N LEU A 6 -2.53 -9.44 13.63
CA LEU A 6 -3.83 -9.66 13.00
C LEU A 6 -4.34 -8.38 12.32
N PHE A 7 -4.20 -7.22 12.97
CA PHE A 7 -4.53 -5.92 12.39
C PHE A 7 -3.72 -5.65 11.11
N GLY A 8 -2.40 -5.88 11.15
CA GLY A 8 -1.54 -5.75 9.97
C GLY A 8 -1.95 -6.70 8.84
N LEU A 9 -2.28 -7.95 9.16
CA LEU A 9 -2.71 -8.94 8.16
C LEU A 9 -4.06 -8.56 7.53
N VAL A 10 -5.06 -8.25 8.35
CA VAL A 10 -6.40 -7.86 7.89
C VAL A 10 -6.32 -6.58 7.06
N GLY A 11 -5.55 -5.59 7.51
CA GLY A 11 -5.30 -4.36 6.75
C GLY A 11 -4.66 -4.64 5.39
N ALA A 12 -3.63 -5.49 5.34
CA ALA A 12 -2.97 -5.87 4.09
C ALA A 12 -3.93 -6.58 3.13
N LEU A 13 -4.77 -7.49 3.62
CA LEU A 13 -5.76 -8.21 2.82
C LEU A 13 -6.85 -7.27 2.27
N ILE A 14 -7.38 -6.36 3.10
CA ILE A 14 -8.37 -5.37 2.65
C ILE A 14 -7.77 -4.46 1.59
N SER A 15 -6.57 -3.94 1.83
CA SER A 15 -5.90 -3.05 0.87
C SER A 15 -5.55 -3.76 -0.43
N ALA A 16 -5.08 -5.02 -0.37
CA ALA A 16 -4.85 -5.83 -1.56
C ALA A 16 -6.16 -6.10 -2.32
N GLY A 17 -7.25 -6.37 -1.61
CA GLY A 17 -8.58 -6.53 -2.18
C GLY A 17 -9.08 -5.27 -2.89
N ILE A 18 -8.87 -4.09 -2.30
CA ILE A 18 -9.19 -2.80 -2.93
C ILE A 18 -8.34 -2.59 -4.19
N THR A 19 -7.03 -2.85 -4.14
CA THR A 19 -6.17 -2.76 -5.33
C THR A 19 -6.66 -3.69 -6.43
N TYR A 20 -6.94 -4.95 -6.10
CA TYR A 20 -7.47 -5.94 -7.06
C TYR A 20 -8.82 -5.53 -7.65
N TYR A 21 -9.75 -5.07 -6.81
CA TYR A 21 -11.05 -4.58 -7.27
C TYR A 21 -10.91 -3.38 -8.22
N ASN A 22 -9.99 -2.46 -7.92
CA ASN A 22 -9.73 -1.31 -8.77
C ASN A 22 -9.18 -1.73 -10.15
N TRP A 23 -8.34 -2.79 -10.19
CA TRP A 23 -7.89 -3.41 -11.44
C TRP A 23 -9.02 -4.11 -12.20
N MET A 24 -9.94 -4.76 -11.48
CA MET A 24 -11.12 -5.37 -12.07
C MET A 24 -12.09 -4.35 -12.68
N GLN A 25 -12.16 -3.12 -12.17
CA GLN A 25 -12.94 -2.05 -12.82
C GLN A 25 -12.20 -1.48 -14.03
N PHE A 26 -10.88 -1.33 -13.92
CA PHE A 26 -10.06 -0.76 -14.98
C PHE A 26 -10.10 -1.58 -16.28
N ASN A 27 -10.03 -2.91 -16.20
CA ASN A 27 -9.95 -3.78 -17.38
C ASN A 27 -11.22 -3.78 -18.28
N PRO A 28 -12.44 -3.90 -17.74
CA PRO A 28 -13.69 -3.89 -18.52
C PRO A 28 -14.25 -2.48 -18.75
N GLU A 29 -14.22 -1.59 -17.76
CA GLU A 29 -14.94 -0.31 -17.81
C GLU A 29 -14.02 0.87 -18.14
N ARG A 30 -12.69 0.68 -18.13
CA ARG A 30 -11.69 1.76 -18.18
C ARG A 30 -11.89 2.83 -17.11
N THR A 31 -12.63 2.49 -16.05
CA THR A 31 -12.86 3.33 -14.88
C THR A 31 -12.05 2.78 -13.72
N TYR A 32 -11.54 3.67 -12.88
CA TYR A 32 -10.86 3.29 -11.64
C TYR A 32 -10.89 4.47 -10.67
N SER A 33 -10.76 4.19 -9.38
CA SER A 33 -10.56 5.23 -8.37
C SER A 33 -9.08 5.57 -8.28
N MET A 34 -8.72 6.80 -8.64
CA MET A 34 -7.34 7.30 -8.52
C MET A 34 -6.83 7.24 -7.08
N ARG A 35 -7.70 7.55 -6.10
CA ARG A 35 -7.35 7.46 -4.68
C ARG A 35 -7.00 6.02 -4.29
N ALA A 36 -7.81 5.05 -4.73
CA ALA A 36 -7.55 3.64 -4.45
C ALA A 36 -6.27 3.14 -5.17
N ALA A 37 -6.01 3.61 -6.39
CA ALA A 37 -4.83 3.23 -7.17
C ALA A 37 -3.52 3.63 -6.48
N VAL A 38 -3.49 4.74 -5.74
CA VAL A 38 -2.29 5.22 -5.04
C VAL A 38 -2.24 4.73 -3.59
N ILE A 39 -3.35 4.87 -2.84
CA ILE A 39 -3.35 4.67 -1.39
C ILE A 39 -3.35 3.18 -1.04
N ALA A 40 -4.10 2.34 -1.77
CA ALA A 40 -4.26 0.94 -1.40
C ALA A 40 -2.94 0.15 -1.50
N PRO A 41 -2.14 0.26 -2.59
CA PRO A 41 -0.82 -0.39 -2.64
C PRO A 41 0.13 0.10 -1.55
N ALA A 42 0.11 1.40 -1.22
CA ALA A 42 0.92 1.95 -0.15
C ALA A 42 0.54 1.36 1.23
N PHE A 43 -0.75 1.22 1.49
CA PHE A 43 -1.26 0.59 2.70
C PHE A 43 -0.91 -0.90 2.78
N VAL A 44 -0.92 -1.65 1.66
CA VAL A 44 -0.45 -3.05 1.66
C VAL A 44 0.96 -3.15 2.23
N VAL A 45 1.89 -2.32 1.74
CA VAL A 45 3.30 -2.32 2.19
C VAL A 45 3.41 -2.01 3.68
N LEU A 46 2.70 -0.97 4.16
CA LEU A 46 2.72 -0.57 5.57
C LEU A 46 2.07 -1.61 6.51
N CYS A 47 0.96 -2.20 6.09
CA CYS A 47 0.27 -3.25 6.85
C CYS A 47 1.09 -4.54 6.92
N LEU A 48 1.80 -4.90 5.84
CA LEU A 48 2.75 -6.02 5.86
C LEU A 48 3.94 -5.75 6.80
N LEU A 49 4.46 -4.52 6.86
CA LEU A 49 5.49 -4.16 7.83
C LEU A 49 5.01 -4.40 9.27
N ILE A 50 3.80 -3.97 9.60
CA ILE A 50 3.18 -4.17 10.92
C ILE A 50 2.97 -5.66 11.22
N PHE A 51 2.51 -6.43 10.23
CA PHE A 51 2.27 -7.87 10.36
C PHE A 51 3.57 -8.64 10.66
N LEU A 52 4.63 -8.36 9.89
CA LEU A 52 5.92 -9.04 10.02
C LEU A 52 6.66 -8.58 11.28
N PHE A 53 6.64 -7.27 11.55
CA PHE A 53 7.44 -6.61 12.58
C PHE A 53 6.60 -5.59 13.39
N PRO A 54 5.80 -6.05 14.37
CA PRO A 54 4.90 -5.20 15.16
C PRO A 54 5.56 -4.01 15.87
N LYS A 55 6.85 -4.11 16.18
CA LYS A 55 7.62 -3.04 16.84
C LYS A 55 7.61 -1.72 16.08
N TYR A 56 7.46 -1.77 14.75
CA TYR A 56 7.46 -0.55 13.91
C TYR A 56 6.15 0.26 14.00
N MET A 57 5.12 -0.24 14.68
CA MET A 57 3.93 0.57 15.00
C MET A 57 4.25 1.70 15.99
N LYS A 58 5.25 1.52 16.85
CA LYS A 58 5.75 2.53 17.79
C LYS A 58 7.28 2.54 17.74
N PRO A 59 7.87 3.21 16.73
CA PRO A 59 9.32 3.25 16.56
C PRO A 59 9.96 4.08 17.67
N GLU A 60 10.78 3.45 18.51
CA GLU A 60 11.44 4.10 19.65
C GLU A 60 12.82 4.65 19.28
N THR A 61 13.56 3.93 18.42
CA THR A 61 14.91 4.32 18.01
C THR A 61 14.93 5.12 16.70
N THR A 62 16.01 5.87 16.47
CA THR A 62 16.24 6.55 15.18
C THR A 62 16.26 5.57 14.01
N ILE A 63 16.84 4.38 14.21
CA ILE A 63 16.89 3.32 13.20
C ILE A 63 15.47 2.83 12.87
N ASP A 64 14.63 2.61 13.88
CA ASP A 64 13.25 2.17 13.64
C ASP A 64 12.46 3.22 12.84
N LYS A 65 12.68 4.52 13.10
CA LYS A 65 12.08 5.61 12.33
C LYS A 65 12.54 5.63 10.87
N ILE A 66 13.83 5.39 10.63
CA ILE A 66 14.39 5.29 9.27
C ILE A 66 13.77 4.10 8.53
N VAL A 67 13.61 2.94 9.19
CA VAL A 67 12.96 1.77 8.58
C VAL A 67 11.51 2.07 8.22
N VAL A 68 10.73 2.67 9.13
CA VAL A 68 9.33 3.06 8.85
C VAL A 68 9.27 4.03 7.67
N LEU A 69 10.15 5.04 7.64
CA LEU A 69 10.20 6.00 6.54
C LEU A 69 10.57 5.33 5.21
N PHE A 70 11.52 4.39 5.22
CA PHE A 70 11.89 3.63 4.03
C PHE A 70 10.71 2.82 3.47
N PHE A 71 9.99 2.07 4.32
CA PHE A 71 8.80 1.33 3.88
C PHE A 71 7.65 2.24 3.47
N PHE A 72 7.51 3.41 4.08
CA PHE A 72 6.57 4.43 3.63
C PHE A 72 6.89 4.89 2.21
N MET A 73 8.16 5.18 1.91
CA MET A 73 8.60 5.54 0.55
C MET A 73 8.37 4.41 -0.45
N LEU A 74 8.63 3.16 -0.07
CA LEU A 74 8.31 1.99 -0.90
C LEU A 74 6.80 1.87 -1.16
N GLY A 75 5.97 2.13 -0.16
CA GLY A 75 4.52 2.15 -0.31
C GLY A 75 4.06 3.23 -1.28
N VAL A 76 4.57 4.45 -1.16
CA VAL A 76 4.30 5.55 -2.10
C VAL A 76 4.74 5.17 -3.51
N ALA A 77 5.95 4.62 -3.68
CA ALA A 77 6.44 4.17 -4.98
C ALA A 77 5.55 3.08 -5.59
N ALA A 78 5.08 2.12 -4.79
CA ALA A 78 4.13 1.09 -5.24
C ALA A 78 2.80 1.69 -5.68
N GLY A 79 2.27 2.68 -4.95
CA GLY A 79 1.05 3.41 -5.33
C GLY A 79 1.20 4.18 -6.63
N VAL A 80 2.31 4.90 -6.80
CA VAL A 80 2.61 5.64 -8.05
C VAL A 80 2.80 4.68 -9.22
N TYR A 81 3.53 3.59 -9.02
CA TYR A 81 3.74 2.57 -10.06
C TYR A 81 2.42 1.93 -10.47
N ASN A 82 1.56 1.57 -9.50
CA ASN A 82 0.23 1.04 -9.78
C ASN A 82 -0.63 2.04 -10.57
N LEU A 83 -0.56 3.32 -10.21
CA LEU A 83 -1.26 4.39 -10.94
C LEU A 83 -0.73 4.55 -12.38
N TYR A 84 0.59 4.49 -12.58
CA TYR A 84 1.20 4.51 -13.92
C TYR A 84 0.69 3.36 -14.80
N LEU A 85 0.58 2.15 -14.23
CA LEU A 85 0.08 0.99 -14.97
C LEU A 85 -1.41 1.12 -15.35
N MET A 86 -2.22 1.79 -14.53
CA MET A 86 -3.64 2.03 -14.81
C MET A 86 -3.86 3.25 -15.72
N ASN A 87 -2.98 4.24 -15.71
CA ASN A 87 -3.17 5.48 -16.47
C ASN A 87 -1.86 6.09 -16.95
N PRO A 88 -1.22 5.51 -17.98
CA PRO A 88 0.06 5.97 -18.48
C PRO A 88 -0.02 7.36 -19.13
N SER A 89 -1.18 7.78 -19.63
CA SER A 89 -1.35 9.09 -20.28
C SER A 89 -1.16 10.28 -19.34
N MET A 90 -1.37 10.11 -18.03
CA MET A 90 -1.03 11.13 -17.04
C MET A 90 0.48 11.39 -16.94
N PHE A 91 1.30 10.47 -17.43
CA PHE A 91 2.76 10.55 -17.43
C PHE A 91 3.32 10.86 -18.83
N GLY A 92 2.46 11.28 -19.77
CA GLY A 92 2.88 11.79 -21.08
C GLY A 92 3.12 10.75 -22.17
N GLN A 93 2.54 9.54 -22.03
CA GLN A 93 2.50 8.53 -23.10
C GLN A 93 1.23 8.65 -23.97
#